data_AF-A0A960J840-F1
#
_entry.id   AF-A0A960J840-F1
#
_cell.length_a   1.000
_cell.length_b   1.000
_cell.length_c   1.000
_cell.angle_alpha   90.00
_cell.angle_beta   90.00
_cell.angle_gamma   90.00
#
_symmetry.space_group_name_H-M   'P 1'
#
loop_
_entity.id
_entity.type
_entity.pdbx_description
1 polymer ?
#
loop_
_entity_poly.entity_id
_entity_poly.type
_entity_poly.pdbx_seq_one_letter_code
_entity_poly.pdbx_strand_id
1 'polypeptide(L)'
;VMGSRTQRWERTNLANPNAVDPNTARFGTCGSGVLRGPGLINVDMGVFRKFNVNERISVQLRGEAFNISNTPHFSNPNSDISSGNFGLISSVQNTGREGNDQRFFRVGLRIGF
;
A
#
# COMPACT_ATOMS: atom_id res chain seq x y z
N VAL A 1 2.81 -8.19 -11.77
CA VAL A 1 4.09 -7.50 -11.47
C VAL A 1 4.23 -7.41 -9.96
N MET A 2 5.21 -8.09 -9.37
CA MET A 2 5.47 -8.05 -7.93
C MET A 2 6.32 -6.81 -7.61
N GLY A 3 5.83 -5.88 -6.79
CA GLY A 3 6.58 -4.68 -6.39
C GLY A 3 6.87 -4.70 -4.89
N SER A 4 8.13 -4.83 -4.50
CA SER A 4 8.57 -4.63 -3.11
C SER A 4 8.92 -3.15 -2.94
N ARG A 5 8.16 -2.42 -2.13
CA ARG A 5 8.47 -1.02 -1.76
C ARG A 5 8.85 -0.98 -0.29
N THR A 6 10.15 -0.86 0.01
CA THR A 6 10.62 -0.55 1.37
C THR A 6 10.44 0.94 1.62
N GLN A 7 9.48 1.31 2.47
CA GLN A 7 9.21 2.70 2.87
C GLN A 7 10.31 3.19 3.84
N ARG A 8 11.07 4.23 3.48
CA ARG A 8 12.09 4.89 4.33
C ARG A 8 11.54 6.23 4.83
N TRP A 9 11.71 6.52 6.13
CA TRP A 9 11.12 7.68 6.83
C TRP A 9 12.08 8.88 6.94
N GLU A 10 11.50 10.09 6.88
CA GLU A 10 12.15 11.39 7.16
C GLU A 10 11.98 11.82 8.63
N ARG A 11 12.93 12.61 9.15
CA ARG A 11 13.34 12.73 10.57
C ARG A 11 12.40 13.45 11.55
N THR A 12 11.22 13.91 11.15
CA THR A 12 10.53 15.00 11.86
C THR A 12 9.78 14.60 13.15
N ASN A 13 9.43 13.32 13.37
CA ASN A 13 8.45 12.94 14.42
C ASN A 13 9.02 12.21 15.66
N LEU A 14 10.35 12.25 15.90
CA LEU A 14 11.01 11.53 17.01
C LEU A 14 11.46 12.44 18.18
N ALA A 15 10.83 13.60 18.37
CA ALA A 15 11.19 14.53 19.44
C ALA A 15 10.72 14.05 20.83
N ASN A 16 11.53 14.33 21.86
CA ASN A 16 11.30 13.90 23.24
C ASN A 16 10.05 14.58 23.85
N PRO A 17 9.04 13.84 24.35
CA PRO A 17 7.81 14.40 24.95
C PRO A 17 8.04 15.18 26.24
N ASN A 18 9.15 14.94 26.92
CA ASN A 18 9.39 15.42 28.30
C ASN A 18 10.31 16.65 28.35
N ALA A 19 10.27 17.52 27.34
CA ALA A 19 10.98 18.79 27.41
C ALA A 19 10.28 19.72 28.41
N VAL A 20 10.80 19.79 29.64
CA VAL A 20 10.29 20.63 30.74
C VAL A 20 10.46 22.14 30.46
N ASP A 21 11.13 22.51 29.35
CA ASP A 21 11.32 23.89 28.90
C ASP A 21 10.82 24.08 27.45
N PRO A 22 9.78 24.90 27.19
CA PRO A 22 9.27 25.16 25.85
C PRO A 22 10.28 25.89 24.93
N ASN A 23 11.38 26.43 25.48
CA ASN A 23 12.50 27.01 24.73
C ASN A 23 13.64 26.02 24.42
N THR A 24 13.52 24.74 24.80
CA THR A 24 14.51 23.70 24.50
C THR A 24 13.86 22.42 23.95
N ALA A 25 12.98 22.56 22.95
CA ALA A 25 12.55 21.41 22.15
C ALA A 25 13.79 20.78 21.47
N ARG A 26 14.32 19.71 22.07
CA ARG A 26 15.47 18.97 21.52
C ARG A 26 14.93 17.81 20.69
N PHE A 27 15.39 17.71 19.44
CA PHE A 27 15.21 16.50 18.65
C PHE A 27 15.80 15.31 19.40
N GLY A 28 15.10 14.16 19.42
CA GLY A 28 15.62 12.94 20.03
C GLY A 28 16.92 12.47 19.35
N THR A 29 17.74 11.70 20.06
CA THR A 29 19.00 11.12 19.53
C THR A 29 18.78 9.95 18.58
N CYS A 30 17.52 9.55 18.35
CA CYS A 30 17.17 8.44 17.47
C CYS A 30 17.50 8.76 16.00
N GLY A 31 18.17 7.82 15.33
CA GLY A 31 18.48 7.92 13.90
C GLY A 31 17.24 7.85 13.01
N SER A 32 17.33 8.37 11.78
CA SER A 32 16.24 8.27 10.80
C SER A 32 15.96 6.80 10.45
N GLY A 33 14.69 6.39 10.44
CA GLY A 33 14.29 5.05 10.02
C GLY A 33 14.45 3.93 11.07
N VAL A 34 14.55 4.28 12.36
CA VAL A 34 14.52 3.29 13.47
C VAL A 34 13.17 2.55 13.56
N LEU A 35 12.07 3.20 13.21
CA LEU A 35 10.75 2.58 13.10
C LEU A 35 10.54 2.11 11.65
N ARG A 36 10.36 0.80 11.48
CA ARG A 36 10.00 0.19 10.19
C ARG A 36 8.56 -0.29 10.25
N GLY A 37 7.80 0.07 9.22
CA GLY A 37 6.46 -0.48 9.02
C GLY A 37 6.50 -1.91 8.51
N PRO A 38 5.35 -2.59 8.50
CA PRO A 38 5.21 -3.92 7.93
C PRO A 38 5.60 -3.94 6.45
N GLY A 39 6.06 -5.10 5.98
CA GLY A 39 6.30 -5.34 4.57
C GLY A 39 4.99 -5.32 3.78
N LEU A 40 5.07 -4.90 2.52
CA LEU A 40 3.94 -4.83 1.61
C LEU A 40 4.02 -5.97 0.60
N ILE A 41 2.99 -6.82 0.57
CA ILE A 41 2.88 -7.93 -0.39
C ILE A 41 1.60 -7.72 -1.18
N ASN A 42 1.73 -7.62 -2.50
CA ASN A 42 0.59 -7.47 -3.40
C ASN A 42 0.76 -8.36 -4.63
N VAL A 43 -0.31 -9.05 -4.99
CA VAL A 43 -0.36 -9.97 -6.13
C VAL A 43 -1.50 -9.59 -7.05
N ASP A 44 -1.17 -9.24 -8.29
CA ASP A 44 -2.13 -8.88 -9.35
C ASP A 44 -2.06 -9.90 -10.48
N MET A 45 -3.22 -10.27 -11.03
CA MET A 45 -3.37 -11.28 -12.07
C MET A 45 -4.26 -10.76 -13.20
N GLY A 46 -3.89 -11.05 -14.45
CA GLY A 46 -4.69 -10.76 -15.63
C GLY A 46 -4.74 -11.96 -16.57
N VAL A 47 -5.92 -12.29 -17.04
CA VAL A 47 -6.18 -13.37 -18.00
C VAL A 47 -6.91 -12.78 -19.21
N PHE A 48 -6.40 -13.07 -20.39
CA PHE A 48 -6.94 -12.56 -21.64
C PHE A 48 -7.08 -13.70 -22.64
N ARG A 49 -8.26 -13.82 -23.26
CA ARG A 49 -8.50 -14.83 -24.29
C ARG A 49 -9.25 -14.22 -25.47
N LYS A 50 -8.74 -14.48 -26.67
CA LYS A 50 -9.41 -14.13 -27.93
C LYS A 50 -10.08 -15.37 -28.51
N PHE A 51 -11.32 -15.24 -28.91
CA PHE A 51 -12.13 -16.22 -29.62
C PHE A 51 -12.42 -15.65 -31.01
N ASN A 52 -12.07 -16.39 -32.05
CA ASN A 52 -12.50 -16.06 -33.41
C ASN A 52 -13.83 -16.75 -33.63
N VAL A 53 -14.91 -15.98 -33.74
CA VAL A 53 -16.26 -16.51 -33.93
C VAL A 53 -16.47 -16.85 -35.41
N ASN A 54 -16.03 -15.96 -36.30
CA ASN A 54 -16.01 -16.14 -37.76
C ASN A 54 -14.79 -15.40 -38.34
N GLU A 55 -14.56 -15.49 -39.66
CA GLU A 55 -13.48 -14.79 -40.36
C GLU A 55 -13.49 -13.26 -40.18
N ARG A 56 -14.67 -12.69 -39.95
CA ARG A 56 -14.88 -11.26 -39.74
C ARG A 56 -15.01 -10.88 -38.27
N ILE A 57 -15.49 -11.77 -37.40
CA ILE A 57 -15.82 -11.42 -36.00
C ILE A 57 -14.86 -12.07 -35.03
N SER A 58 -14.22 -11.25 -34.21
CA SER A 58 -13.40 -11.69 -33.08
C SER A 58 -13.86 -11.08 -31.76
N VAL A 59 -13.85 -11.90 -30.72
CA VAL A 59 -14.24 -11.52 -29.36
C VAL A 59 -13.05 -11.71 -28.45
N GLN A 60 -12.69 -10.70 -27.67
CA GLN A 60 -11.65 -10.79 -26.66
C GLN A 60 -12.27 -10.60 -25.27
N LEU A 61 -12.13 -11.63 -24.43
CA LEU A 61 -12.43 -11.57 -23.00
C LEU A 61 -11.18 -11.18 -22.23
N ARG A 62 -11.35 -10.26 -21.28
CA ARG A 62 -10.32 -9.77 -20.38
C ARG A 62 -10.84 -9.89 -18.95
N GLY A 63 -10.11 -10.59 -18.10
CA GLY A 63 -10.37 -10.65 -16.67
C GLY A 63 -9.12 -10.23 -15.91
N GLU A 64 -9.26 -9.25 -15.04
CA GLU A 64 -8.18 -8.75 -14.19
C GLU A 64 -8.61 -8.84 -12.73
N ALA A 65 -7.71 -9.31 -11.87
CA ALA A 65 -7.87 -9.44 -10.44
C ALA A 65 -6.70 -8.75 -9.76
N PHE A 66 -6.99 -7.84 -8.85
CA PHE A 66 -6.01 -7.07 -8.11
C PHE A 66 -6.11 -7.40 -6.63
N ASN A 67 -4.96 -7.43 -5.95
CA ASN A 67 -4.85 -8.02 -4.61
C ASN A 67 -5.52 -9.41 -4.52
N ILE A 68 -5.16 -10.32 -5.42
CA ILE A 68 -5.79 -11.66 -5.50
C ILE A 68 -5.60 -12.46 -4.20
N SER A 69 -4.49 -12.24 -3.50
CA SER A 69 -4.20 -12.82 -2.17
C SER A 69 -5.02 -12.21 -1.04
N ASN A 70 -5.79 -11.15 -1.30
CA ASN A 70 -6.59 -10.41 -0.33
C ASN A 70 -5.78 -10.03 0.93
N THR A 71 -4.53 -9.62 0.73
CA THR A 71 -3.61 -9.27 1.81
C THR A 71 -3.76 -7.79 2.13
N PRO A 72 -4.12 -7.40 3.36
CA PRO A 72 -4.25 -5.99 3.73
C PRO A 72 -2.88 -5.34 3.86
N HIS A 73 -2.70 -4.12 3.33
CA HIS A 73 -1.46 -3.36 3.57
C HIS A 73 -1.61 -2.47 4.79
N PHE A 74 -1.03 -2.91 5.90
CA PHE A 74 -1.01 -2.15 7.14
C PHE A 74 -0.22 -0.85 7.00
N SER A 75 -0.75 0.24 7.55
CA SER A 75 -0.06 1.52 7.66
C SER A 75 1.09 1.45 8.66
N ASN A 76 1.81 2.54 8.77
CA ASN A 76 2.90 2.63 9.71
C ASN A 76 2.41 2.73 11.15
N PRO A 77 3.18 2.17 12.09
CA PRO A 77 2.89 2.33 13.51
C PRO A 77 2.97 3.81 13.89
N ASN A 78 2.19 4.21 14.90
CA ASN A 78 2.25 5.56 15.44
C ASN A 78 3.69 5.89 15.87
N SER A 79 4.27 6.91 15.26
CA SER A 79 5.66 7.32 15.49
C SER A 79 5.80 8.33 16.62
N ASP A 80 4.70 8.87 17.14
CA ASP A 80 4.70 9.84 18.22
C ASP A 80 4.96 9.14 19.56
N ILE A 81 6.15 9.32 20.09
CA ILE A 81 6.60 8.76 21.36
C ILE A 81 5.87 9.37 22.57
N SER A 82 5.19 10.50 22.41
CA SER A 82 4.33 11.10 23.44
C SER A 82 2.95 10.47 23.48
N SER A 83 2.57 9.73 22.43
CA SER A 83 1.27 9.09 22.32
C SER A 83 1.23 7.78 23.11
N GLY A 84 0.14 7.55 23.85
CA GLY A 84 -0.14 6.23 24.44
C GLY A 84 -0.29 5.11 23.41
N ASN A 85 -0.38 5.47 22.13
CA ASN A 85 -0.47 4.54 21.01
C ASN A 85 0.87 4.34 20.29
N PHE A 86 2.00 4.83 20.83
CA PHE A 86 3.32 4.67 20.22
C PHE A 86 3.60 3.22 19.83
N GLY A 87 4.06 3.00 18.59
CA GLY A 87 4.36 1.66 18.08
C GLY A 87 3.14 0.85 17.62
N LEU A 88 1.91 1.30 17.85
CA LEU A 88 0.70 0.61 17.41
C LEU A 88 0.30 0.96 15.97
N ILE A 89 -0.10 -0.07 15.23
CA ILE A 89 -0.66 0.04 13.87
C ILE A 89 -2.19 0.00 14.00
N SER A 90 -2.84 1.12 13.69
CA SER A 90 -4.30 1.25 13.81
C SER A 90 -5.02 1.45 12.47
N SER A 91 -4.28 1.50 11.36
CA SER A 91 -4.85 1.77 10.03
C SER A 91 -4.22 0.92 8.94
N VAL A 92 -4.94 0.82 7.82
CA VAL A 92 -4.50 0.26 6.54
C VAL A 92 -4.08 1.44 5.66
N GLN A 93 -2.95 1.32 4.96
CA GLN A 93 -2.46 2.36 4.06
C GLN A 93 -3.09 2.21 2.67
N ASN A 94 -3.48 3.32 2.06
CA ASN A 94 -3.88 3.34 0.66
C ASN A 94 -2.62 3.45 -0.21
N THR A 95 -2.32 2.41 -0.98
CA THR A 95 -1.14 2.36 -1.85
C THR A 95 -1.25 3.20 -3.13
N GLY A 96 -2.37 3.90 -3.32
CA GLY A 96 -2.65 4.74 -4.48
C GLY A 96 -2.89 3.93 -5.76
N ARG A 97 -2.97 2.60 -5.67
CA ARG A 97 -3.11 1.72 -6.83
C ARG A 97 -4.55 1.60 -7.28
N GLU A 98 -5.49 1.35 -6.36
CA GLU A 98 -6.93 1.28 -6.65
C GLU A 98 -7.78 1.20 -5.36
N GLY A 99 -8.38 2.31 -4.91
CA GLY A 99 -9.30 2.29 -3.75
C GLY A 99 -8.66 1.72 -2.48
N ASN A 100 -9.45 1.41 -1.45
CA ASN A 100 -8.96 0.91 -0.15
C ASN A 100 -8.33 -0.49 -0.24
N ASP A 101 -7.21 -0.66 -0.93
CA ASP A 101 -6.28 -1.80 -0.94
C ASP A 101 -6.92 -3.21 -0.86
N GLN A 102 -8.13 -3.31 -1.36
CA GLN A 102 -9.03 -4.44 -1.21
C GLN A 102 -9.03 -5.21 -2.52
N ARG A 103 -9.32 -6.50 -2.43
CA ARG A 103 -9.42 -7.33 -3.62
C ARG A 103 -10.55 -6.83 -4.52
N PHE A 104 -10.21 -6.46 -5.75
CA PHE A 104 -11.20 -6.07 -6.73
C PHE A 104 -10.94 -6.77 -8.07
N PHE A 105 -12.02 -6.99 -8.80
CA PHE A 105 -12.02 -7.65 -10.10
C PHE A 105 -12.51 -6.68 -11.16
N ARG A 106 -11.91 -6.72 -12.33
CA ARG A 106 -12.36 -6.01 -13.53
C ARG A 106 -12.55 -7.01 -14.65
N VAL A 107 -13.65 -6.85 -15.38
CA VAL A 107 -13.97 -7.67 -16.54
C VAL A 107 -14.18 -6.75 -17.73
N GLY A 108 -13.59 -7.12 -18.87
CA GLY A 108 -13.68 -6.38 -20.12
C GLY A 108 -14.03 -7.29 -21.29
N LEU A 109 -14.90 -6.80 -22.16
CA LEU A 109 -15.26 -7.43 -23.43
C LEU A 109 -14.83 -6.49 -24.57
N ARG A 110 -14.11 -7.02 -25.55
CA ARG A 110 -13.83 -6.31 -26.81
C ARG A 110 -14.34 -7.12 -27.97
N ILE A 111 -15.07 -6.45 -28.87
CA ILE A 111 -15.55 -7.02 -30.13
C ILE A 111 -14.77 -6.35 -31.26
N GLY A 112 -14.24 -7.16 -32.18
CA GLY A 112 -13.63 -6.72 -33.44
C GLY A 112 -14.41 -7.32 -34.60
N PHE A 113 -14.69 -6.49 -35.61
CA PHE A 113 -15.38 -6.83 -36.85
C PHE A 113 -14.57 -6.37 -38.06
#